data_AF-A0A1H9XVJ5-F1
#
_entry.id   AF-A0A1H9XVJ5-F1
#
_cell.length_a   1.000
_cell.length_b   1.000
_cell.length_c   1.000
_cell.angle_alpha   90.00
_cell.angle_beta   90.00
_cell.angle_gamma   90.00
#
_symmetry.space_group_name_H-M   'P 1'
#
loop_
_entity.id
_entity.type
_entity.pdbx_description
1 polymer ?
#
loop_
_entity_poly.entity_id
_entity_poly.type
_entity_poly.pdbx_seq_one_letter_code
_entity_poly.pdbx_strand_id
1 'polypeptide(L)'
;AGVDGWYALITPLPAEQVAPGQVLVQYKGQGVAGDATLARALERLELTLFAGRGEWTRHGLGYNNALFMAAELLLLGNSAFAPLLLIEEPEAHLHPQLQTRIMDLLRERADGKSAGKPPVQVILTTHSPNLASAIPVEHLTIVARGSTFRLAPGLTRLDEGDYAFLTRFLDVTKANLFFARSVAIVEGDAEAIVLPALAQAVGRSFNECGVSVVNVGGVGLFRYSRIFQRDDEQIPVAVACIRDRDLVPAGTSEEMRKKLKCSAEMTAQQITDHVAALTAEDSGHVRTFVSDHWTLEYDLAAASWTMATLMHQAVRTAVASKTTWPTAEKLADLDRAAQEEVKKWRESNVPLEQAALDIYEPLRMGRGSKPIAAHHAARLLQTTPVTEDEVPPAGRTA
;
A
#
# COMPACT_ATOMS: atom_id res chain seq x y z
N ALA A 1 -52.56 -5.62 -21.42
CA ALA A 1 -51.46 -6.17 -22.24
C ALA A 1 -50.41 -5.07 -22.35
N GLY A 2 -49.43 -5.06 -21.45
CA GLY A 2 -48.40 -4.02 -21.39
C GLY A 2 -47.06 -4.70 -21.19
N VAL A 3 -46.20 -4.62 -22.21
CA VAL A 3 -44.81 -5.03 -22.15
C VAL A 3 -44.01 -3.75 -22.35
N ASP A 4 -43.58 -3.15 -21.25
CA ASP A 4 -42.68 -1.99 -21.27
C ASP A 4 -41.28 -2.46 -21.65
N GLY A 5 -41.04 -2.53 -22.96
CA GLY A 5 -39.72 -2.73 -23.55
C GLY A 5 -39.00 -1.41 -23.74
N TRP A 6 -37.74 -1.33 -23.33
CA TRP A 6 -36.84 -0.23 -23.68
C TRP A 6 -36.37 -0.42 -25.11
N TYR A 7 -36.68 0.51 -26.01
CA TYR A 7 -36.22 0.49 -27.41
C TYR A 7 -35.06 1.49 -27.58
N ALA A 8 -33.95 1.04 -28.18
CA ALA A 8 -32.90 1.93 -28.66
C ALA A 8 -33.26 2.39 -30.09
N LEU A 9 -33.67 3.66 -30.23
CA LEU A 9 -33.91 4.28 -31.54
C LEU A 9 -32.58 4.78 -32.10
N ILE A 10 -32.03 4.08 -33.10
CA ILE A 10 -30.97 4.62 -33.97
C ILE A 10 -31.67 5.37 -35.10
N THR A 11 -32.20 6.55 -34.80
CA THR A 11 -32.78 7.45 -35.81
C THR A 11 -32.30 8.88 -35.56
N PRO A 12 -32.16 9.71 -36.61
CA PRO A 12 -31.86 11.12 -36.47
C PRO A 12 -33.14 11.85 -36.04
N LEU A 13 -33.64 11.56 -34.83
CA LEU A 13 -34.78 12.29 -34.27
C LEU A 13 -34.29 13.63 -33.70
N PRO A 14 -35.02 14.74 -33.95
CA PRO A 14 -34.75 16.02 -33.29
C PRO A 14 -34.82 15.86 -31.77
N ALA A 15 -33.88 16.47 -31.05
CA ALA A 15 -33.76 16.37 -29.57
C ALA A 15 -35.04 16.74 -28.80
N GLU A 16 -35.95 17.47 -29.45
CA GLU A 16 -37.25 17.92 -28.92
C GLU A 16 -38.28 16.79 -28.75
N GLN A 17 -38.05 15.60 -29.30
CA GLN A 17 -38.99 14.47 -29.24
C GLN A 17 -38.60 13.37 -28.24
N VAL A 18 -37.55 13.57 -27.44
CA VAL A 18 -37.04 12.58 -26.49
C VAL A 18 -37.82 12.68 -25.17
N ALA A 19 -38.54 11.63 -24.80
CA ALA A 19 -39.28 11.58 -23.54
C ALA A 19 -38.34 11.47 -22.32
N PRO A 20 -38.73 11.97 -21.12
CA PRO A 20 -37.97 11.78 -19.90
C PRO A 20 -37.71 10.29 -19.64
N GLY A 21 -36.43 9.89 -19.55
CA GLY A 21 -36.00 8.50 -19.35
C GLY A 21 -35.44 7.81 -20.59
N GLN A 22 -35.59 8.37 -21.80
CA GLN A 22 -35.01 7.78 -23.01
C GLN A 22 -33.52 8.14 -23.18
N VAL A 23 -32.68 7.15 -23.50
CA VAL A 23 -31.25 7.33 -23.81
C VAL A 23 -31.10 7.51 -25.32
N LEU A 24 -30.58 8.65 -25.76
CA LEU A 24 -30.32 8.92 -27.18
C LEU A 24 -28.83 8.67 -27.47
N VAL A 25 -28.52 7.62 -28.23
CA VAL A 25 -27.15 7.32 -28.66
C VAL A 25 -26.95 7.96 -30.04
N GLN A 26 -26.14 9.02 -30.12
CA GLN A 26 -25.87 9.73 -31.37
C GLN A 26 -24.47 9.43 -31.88
N TYR A 27 -24.38 8.87 -33.09
CA TYR A 27 -23.11 8.71 -33.81
C TYR A 27 -22.71 10.02 -34.51
N LYS A 28 -21.55 10.59 -34.17
CA LYS A 28 -20.96 11.76 -34.84
C LYS A 28 -19.79 11.33 -35.75
N GLY A 29 -20.10 10.67 -36.85
CA GLY A 29 -19.11 10.39 -37.91
C GLY A 29 -19.05 11.53 -38.92
N GLN A 30 -17.94 12.28 -38.98
CA GLN A 30 -17.62 13.00 -40.22
C GLN A 30 -17.21 11.96 -41.26
N GLY A 31 -17.93 11.92 -42.38
CA GLY A 31 -17.66 10.99 -43.48
C GLY A 31 -16.22 11.13 -43.95
N VAL A 32 -15.42 10.09 -43.72
CA VAL A 32 -14.13 9.94 -44.37
C VAL A 32 -14.38 9.08 -45.60
N ALA A 33 -14.18 9.65 -46.78
CA ALA A 33 -14.12 8.88 -48.01
C ALA A 33 -12.88 7.96 -47.95
N GLY A 34 -13.07 6.66 -48.14
CA GLY A 34 -12.05 5.61 -48.08
C GLY A 34 -12.32 4.59 -46.98
N ASP A 35 -11.75 3.38 -47.10
CA ASP A 35 -11.87 2.20 -46.21
C ASP A 35 -11.59 2.49 -44.71
N ALA A 36 -12.45 3.28 -44.09
CA ALA A 36 -12.53 3.47 -42.66
C ALA A 36 -13.38 2.32 -42.11
N THR A 37 -12.70 1.23 -41.76
CA THR A 37 -13.27 0.05 -41.11
C THR A 37 -14.25 0.45 -40.01
N LEU A 38 -15.38 -0.25 -39.92
CA LEU A 38 -16.38 -0.18 -38.86
C LEU A 38 -15.73 -0.04 -37.46
N ALA A 39 -14.58 -0.69 -37.24
CA ALA A 39 -13.74 -0.53 -36.05
C ALA A 39 -13.41 0.93 -35.70
N ARG A 40 -12.95 1.76 -36.66
CA ARG A 40 -12.65 3.19 -36.43
C ARG A 40 -13.89 4.03 -36.14
N ALA A 41 -15.05 3.60 -36.62
CA ALA A 41 -16.33 4.24 -36.32
C ALA A 41 -16.83 3.85 -34.93
N LEU A 42 -16.66 2.58 -34.54
CA LEU A 42 -16.99 2.06 -33.21
C LEU A 42 -16.07 2.66 -32.13
N GLU A 43 -14.76 2.82 -32.42
CA GLU A 43 -13.78 3.50 -31.56
C GLU A 43 -14.13 4.97 -31.25
N ARG A 44 -15.05 5.57 -32.02
CA ARG A 44 -15.50 6.96 -31.88
C ARG A 44 -16.93 7.10 -31.38
N LEU A 45 -17.56 6.01 -30.94
CA LEU A 45 -18.89 6.06 -30.35
C LEU A 45 -18.83 6.75 -28.98
N GLU A 46 -19.47 7.91 -28.89
CA GLU A 46 -19.67 8.62 -27.63
C GLU A 46 -21.12 8.43 -27.15
N LEU A 47 -21.28 8.05 -25.88
CA LEU A 47 -22.57 7.85 -25.25
C LEU A 47 -22.93 9.12 -24.46
N THR A 48 -23.81 9.94 -25.01
CA THR A 48 -24.28 11.20 -24.39
C THR A 48 -25.65 11.02 -23.75
N LEU A 49 -25.82 11.44 -22.49
CA LEU A 49 -27.11 11.47 -21.81
C LEU A 49 -27.82 12.80 -22.04
N PHE A 50 -29.11 12.76 -22.33
CA PHE A 50 -29.94 13.95 -22.53
C PHE A 50 -30.76 14.25 -21.28
N ALA A 51 -30.40 15.32 -20.56
CA ALA A 51 -31.12 15.75 -19.38
C ALA A 51 -32.31 16.69 -19.73
N GLY A 52 -33.20 16.27 -20.62
CA GLY A 52 -34.56 16.81 -20.83
C GLY A 52 -34.77 18.33 -21.08
N ARG A 53 -33.74 19.18 -21.04
CA ARG A 53 -33.85 20.65 -21.15
C ARG A 53 -32.78 21.23 -22.06
N GLY A 54 -32.59 20.68 -23.25
CA GLY A 54 -31.80 21.31 -24.34
C GLY A 54 -30.31 21.60 -24.06
N GLU A 55 -29.84 21.41 -22.84
CA GLU A 55 -28.44 21.58 -22.44
C GLU A 55 -27.71 20.26 -22.59
N TRP A 56 -26.74 20.26 -23.50
CA TRP A 56 -25.76 19.20 -23.62
C TRP A 56 -24.88 19.21 -22.38
N THR A 57 -25.08 18.26 -21.48
CA THR A 57 -24.12 18.03 -20.40
C THR A 57 -22.87 17.41 -21.02
N ARG A 58 -21.82 18.23 -21.16
CA ARG A 58 -20.47 17.75 -21.47
C ARG A 58 -20.03 16.85 -20.31
N HIS A 59 -20.25 15.55 -20.45
CA HIS A 59 -19.73 14.58 -19.51
C HIS A 59 -18.23 14.38 -19.77
N GLY A 60 -17.44 14.28 -18.71
CA GLY A 60 -16.01 13.99 -18.84
C GLY A 60 -15.79 12.57 -19.37
N LEU A 61 -14.64 12.34 -20.00
CA LEU A 61 -14.24 11.06 -20.63
C LEU A 61 -14.50 9.84 -19.73
N GLY A 62 -14.26 9.95 -18.42
CA GLY A 62 -14.53 8.86 -17.49
C GLY A 62 -16.02 8.45 -17.41
N TYR A 63 -16.94 9.41 -17.42
CA TYR A 63 -18.36 9.08 -17.35
C TYR A 63 -18.84 8.37 -18.64
N ASN A 64 -18.26 8.74 -19.78
CA ASN A 64 -18.50 8.04 -21.04
C ASN A 64 -17.99 6.59 -20.99
N ASN A 65 -16.80 6.36 -20.43
CA ASN A 65 -16.25 5.01 -20.24
C ASN A 65 -17.17 4.17 -19.33
N ALA A 66 -17.68 4.75 -18.25
CA ALA A 66 -18.61 4.08 -17.35
C ALA A 66 -19.92 3.69 -18.05
N LEU A 67 -20.49 4.59 -18.85
CA LEU A 67 -21.70 4.33 -19.63
C LEU A 67 -21.48 3.26 -20.70
N PHE A 68 -20.33 3.30 -21.38
CA PHE A 68 -19.95 2.31 -22.37
C PHE A 68 -19.87 0.91 -21.75
N MET A 69 -19.13 0.76 -20.64
CA MET A 69 -19.05 -0.51 -19.91
C MET A 69 -20.43 -1.01 -19.45
N ALA A 70 -21.28 -0.11 -18.94
CA ALA A 70 -22.63 -0.47 -18.50
C ALA A 70 -23.50 -0.95 -19.67
N ALA A 71 -23.41 -0.31 -20.84
CA ALA A 71 -24.13 -0.71 -22.04
C ALA A 71 -23.69 -2.10 -22.54
N GLU A 72 -22.38 -2.35 -22.61
CA GLU A 72 -21.83 -3.67 -23.01
C GLU A 72 -22.29 -4.78 -22.05
N LEU A 73 -22.28 -4.53 -20.75
CA LEU A 73 -22.78 -5.49 -19.75
C LEU A 73 -24.27 -5.80 -19.89
N LEU A 74 -25.07 -4.81 -20.29
CA LEU A 74 -26.50 -5.04 -20.57
C LEU A 74 -26.71 -5.93 -21.78
N LEU A 75 -25.91 -5.74 -22.84
CA LEU A 75 -25.96 -6.54 -24.08
C LEU A 75 -25.51 -7.98 -23.82
N LEU A 76 -24.40 -8.16 -23.11
CA LEU A 76 -23.85 -9.48 -22.78
C LEU A 76 -24.83 -10.32 -21.94
N GLY A 77 -25.58 -9.68 -21.04
CA GLY A 77 -26.58 -10.34 -20.21
C GLY A 77 -27.79 -10.93 -20.96
N ASN A 78 -27.91 -10.71 -22.27
CA ASN A 78 -28.97 -11.29 -23.11
C ASN A 78 -28.45 -12.43 -24.02
N SER A 79 -27.16 -12.79 -23.93
CA SER A 79 -26.57 -13.89 -24.69
C SER A 79 -26.89 -15.25 -24.05
N ALA A 80 -27.16 -16.26 -24.87
CA ALA A 80 -27.34 -17.65 -24.43
C ALA A 80 -26.01 -18.39 -24.16
N PHE A 81 -24.88 -17.80 -24.56
CA PHE A 81 -23.53 -18.37 -24.39
C PHE A 81 -22.81 -17.71 -23.23
N ALA A 82 -21.90 -18.43 -22.56
CA ALA A 82 -21.05 -17.95 -21.48
C ALA A 82 -20.37 -16.61 -21.87
N PRO A 83 -20.90 -15.46 -21.42
CA PRO A 83 -20.46 -14.17 -21.89
C PRO A 83 -19.10 -13.82 -21.26
N LEU A 84 -18.13 -13.45 -22.10
CA LEU A 84 -16.80 -12.99 -21.69
C LEU A 84 -16.68 -11.50 -21.97
N LEU A 85 -16.28 -10.74 -20.95
CA LEU A 85 -15.97 -9.31 -21.05
C LEU A 85 -14.49 -9.09 -20.75
N LEU A 86 -13.79 -8.46 -21.69
CA LEU A 86 -12.39 -8.06 -21.55
C LEU A 86 -12.34 -6.53 -21.44
N ILE A 87 -11.71 -6.01 -20.40
CA ILE A 87 -11.60 -4.56 -20.17
C ILE A 87 -10.14 -4.19 -19.95
N GLU A 88 -9.64 -3.25 -20.74
CA GLU A 88 -8.31 -2.68 -20.55
C GLU A 88 -8.42 -1.39 -19.75
N GLU A 89 -7.65 -1.30 -18.66
CA GLU A 89 -7.49 -0.10 -17.82
C GLU A 89 -8.79 0.68 -17.56
N PRO A 90 -9.82 0.07 -16.94
CA PRO A 90 -11.11 0.75 -16.71
C PRO A 90 -10.97 2.03 -15.89
N GLU A 91 -9.90 2.19 -15.12
CA GLU A 91 -9.58 3.39 -14.32
C GLU A 91 -9.25 4.65 -15.14
N ALA A 92 -8.95 4.52 -16.44
CA ALA A 92 -8.53 5.64 -17.26
C ALA A 92 -9.59 6.75 -17.26
N HIS A 93 -9.17 7.97 -16.85
CA HIS A 93 -10.02 9.15 -16.72
C HIS A 93 -11.20 9.03 -15.74
N LEU A 94 -11.23 8.01 -14.88
CA LEU A 94 -12.24 7.85 -13.83
C LEU A 94 -11.78 8.40 -12.49
N HIS A 95 -12.68 9.12 -11.83
CA HIS A 95 -12.53 9.44 -10.41
C HIS A 95 -12.51 8.14 -9.57
N PRO A 96 -11.67 8.02 -8.53
CA PRO A 96 -11.61 6.87 -7.62
C PRO A 96 -12.97 6.28 -7.19
N GLN A 97 -13.91 7.13 -6.81
CA GLN A 97 -15.25 6.69 -6.40
C GLN A 97 -16.03 5.98 -7.51
N LEU A 98 -15.84 6.38 -8.78
CA LEU A 98 -16.48 5.73 -9.92
C LEU A 98 -15.83 4.39 -10.23
N GLN A 99 -14.51 4.28 -10.05
CA GLN A 99 -13.78 3.02 -10.19
C GLN A 99 -14.37 1.94 -9.26
N THR A 100 -14.59 2.26 -7.98
CA THR A 100 -15.21 1.33 -7.02
C THR A 100 -16.63 0.93 -7.44
N ARG A 101 -17.47 1.87 -7.88
CA ARG A 101 -18.84 1.56 -8.33
C ARG A 101 -18.88 0.64 -9.54
N ILE A 102 -17.98 0.84 -10.50
CA ILE A 102 -17.85 -0.03 -11.67
C ILE A 102 -17.44 -1.43 -11.23
N MET A 103 -16.50 -1.55 -10.29
CA MET A 103 -16.09 -2.85 -9.75
C MET A 103 -17.23 -3.59 -9.05
N ASP A 104 -18.04 -2.89 -8.26
CA ASP A 104 -19.21 -3.50 -7.61
C ASP A 104 -20.20 -4.06 -8.65
N LEU A 105 -20.45 -3.30 -9.72
CA LEU A 105 -21.33 -3.71 -10.80
C LEU A 105 -20.76 -4.90 -11.59
N LEU A 106 -19.47 -4.88 -11.91
CA LEU A 106 -18.78 -5.99 -12.59
C LEU A 106 -18.83 -7.26 -11.74
N ARG A 107 -18.62 -7.14 -10.42
CA ARG A 107 -18.71 -8.25 -9.48
C ARG A 107 -20.12 -8.82 -9.37
N GLU A 108 -21.15 -7.97 -9.30
CA GLU A 108 -22.54 -8.43 -9.26
C GLU A 108 -22.90 -9.25 -10.51
N ARG A 109 -22.38 -8.84 -11.68
CA ARG A 109 -22.56 -9.55 -12.95
C ARG A 109 -21.77 -10.85 -13.00
N ALA A 110 -20.56 -10.88 -12.47
CA ALA A 110 -19.74 -12.09 -12.39
C ALA A 110 -20.32 -13.14 -11.44
N ASP A 111 -20.86 -12.70 -10.31
CA ASP A 111 -21.48 -13.58 -9.30
C ASP A 111 -22.84 -14.16 -9.74
N GLY A 112 -23.40 -13.72 -10.87
CA GLY A 112 -24.72 -14.16 -11.35
C GLY A 112 -25.89 -13.71 -10.47
N LYS A 113 -25.68 -12.70 -9.62
CA LYS A 113 -26.71 -12.16 -8.70
C LYS A 113 -27.80 -11.33 -9.42
N SER A 114 -27.60 -11.02 -10.69
CA SER A 114 -28.59 -10.36 -11.53
C SER A 114 -29.71 -11.32 -11.94
N ALA A 115 -30.90 -11.10 -11.39
CA ALA A 115 -32.09 -11.91 -11.63
C ALA A 115 -32.34 -12.17 -13.13
N GLY A 116 -32.32 -13.45 -13.53
CA GLY A 116 -32.70 -13.90 -14.86
C GLY A 116 -31.64 -13.80 -15.96
N LYS A 117 -30.38 -13.48 -15.64
CA LYS A 117 -29.28 -13.39 -16.61
C LYS A 117 -28.12 -14.32 -16.25
N PRO A 118 -27.44 -14.97 -17.22
CA PRO A 118 -26.27 -15.80 -16.93
C PRO A 118 -25.11 -14.94 -16.37
N PRO A 119 -24.24 -15.53 -15.52
CA PRO A 119 -23.05 -14.84 -15.03
C PRO A 119 -22.11 -14.48 -16.19
N VAL A 120 -21.45 -13.33 -16.10
CA VAL A 120 -20.47 -12.86 -17.09
C VAL A 120 -19.07 -13.10 -16.56
N GLN A 121 -18.20 -13.78 -17.32
CA GLN A 121 -16.78 -13.84 -16.98
C GLN A 121 -16.14 -12.49 -17.33
N VAL A 122 -15.56 -11.82 -16.33
CA VAL A 122 -14.87 -10.54 -16.53
C VAL A 122 -13.38 -10.73 -16.34
N ILE A 123 -12.58 -10.31 -17.33
CA ILE A 123 -11.13 -10.20 -17.22
C ILE A 123 -10.76 -8.74 -17.45
N LEU A 124 -10.03 -8.16 -16.51
CA LEU A 124 -9.59 -6.77 -16.60
C LEU A 124 -8.08 -6.65 -16.38
N THR A 125 -7.46 -5.71 -17.07
CA THR A 125 -6.11 -5.24 -16.76
C THR A 125 -6.21 -3.92 -15.99
N THR A 126 -5.30 -3.70 -15.04
CA THR A 126 -5.30 -2.48 -14.25
C THR A 126 -3.90 -2.20 -13.70
N HIS A 127 -3.58 -0.91 -13.58
CA HIS A 127 -2.46 -0.37 -12.82
C HIS A 127 -2.94 0.37 -11.55
N SER A 128 -4.23 0.31 -11.23
CA SER A 128 -4.86 1.04 -10.13
C SER A 128 -4.89 0.22 -8.84
N PRO A 129 -4.23 0.69 -7.76
CA PRO A 129 -4.38 0.10 -6.43
C PRO A 129 -5.82 0.12 -5.93
N ASN A 130 -6.63 1.09 -6.36
CA ASN A 130 -8.05 1.15 -5.98
C ASN A 130 -8.81 -0.06 -6.50
N LEU A 131 -8.60 -0.43 -7.76
CA LEU A 131 -9.25 -1.58 -8.38
C LEU A 131 -8.73 -2.88 -7.79
N ALA A 132 -7.41 -3.01 -7.62
CA ALA A 132 -6.80 -4.20 -7.03
C ALA A 132 -7.28 -4.46 -5.58
N SER A 133 -7.45 -3.39 -4.77
CA SER A 133 -7.96 -3.51 -3.40
C SER A 133 -9.46 -3.86 -3.32
N ALA A 134 -10.23 -3.66 -4.39
CA ALA A 134 -11.68 -3.90 -4.41
C ALA A 134 -12.05 -5.37 -4.71
N ILE A 135 -11.07 -6.20 -5.06
CA ILE A 135 -11.26 -7.59 -5.51
C ILE A 135 -10.59 -8.55 -4.50
N PRO A 136 -11.21 -9.70 -4.20
CA PRO A 136 -10.54 -10.77 -3.45
C PRO A 136 -9.19 -11.16 -4.09
N VAL A 137 -8.17 -11.37 -3.25
CA VAL A 137 -6.79 -11.66 -3.70
C VAL A 137 -6.73 -12.91 -4.59
N GLU A 138 -7.57 -13.91 -4.34
CA GLU A 138 -7.66 -15.13 -5.13
C GLU A 138 -8.02 -14.92 -6.62
N HIS A 139 -8.62 -13.78 -6.95
CA HIS A 139 -8.94 -13.40 -8.33
C HIS A 139 -7.86 -12.55 -9.00
N LEU A 140 -6.83 -12.13 -8.26
CA LEU A 140 -5.74 -11.33 -8.79
C LEU A 140 -4.69 -12.18 -9.49
N THR A 141 -4.10 -11.62 -10.54
CA THR A 141 -2.96 -12.20 -11.28
C THR A 141 -1.92 -11.13 -11.47
N ILE A 142 -0.71 -11.35 -10.94
CA ILE A 142 0.41 -10.42 -11.13
C ILE A 142 1.04 -10.72 -12.50
N VAL A 143 1.31 -9.69 -13.29
CA VAL A 143 2.08 -9.80 -14.53
C VAL A 143 3.44 -9.16 -14.31
N ALA A 144 4.51 -9.95 -14.39
CA ALA A 144 5.86 -9.46 -14.17
C ALA A 144 6.84 -10.13 -15.13
N ARG A 145 7.66 -9.31 -15.82
CA ARG A 145 8.68 -9.75 -16.79
C ARG A 145 8.14 -10.68 -17.90
N GLY A 146 6.88 -10.47 -18.31
CA GLY A 146 6.22 -11.28 -19.34
C GLY A 146 5.64 -12.61 -18.83
N SER A 147 5.84 -12.95 -17.55
CA SER A 147 5.20 -14.10 -16.88
C SER A 147 3.94 -13.66 -16.14
N THR A 148 3.02 -14.60 -15.93
CA THR A 148 1.77 -14.39 -15.17
C THR A 148 1.74 -15.25 -13.91
N PHE A 149 1.25 -14.67 -12.84
CA PHE A 149 1.38 -15.18 -11.49
C PHE A 149 0.03 -15.08 -10.78
N ARG A 150 -0.83 -16.09 -10.99
CA ARG A 150 -2.16 -16.16 -10.36
C ARG A 150 -2.03 -16.29 -8.84
N LEU A 151 -2.86 -15.58 -8.09
CA LEU A 151 -2.83 -15.59 -6.62
C LEU A 151 -3.90 -16.50 -6.00
N ALA A 152 -4.46 -17.42 -6.78
CA ALA A 152 -5.50 -18.35 -6.33
C ALA A 152 -4.99 -19.35 -5.27
N PRO A 153 -5.87 -19.88 -4.41
CA PRO A 153 -5.51 -20.92 -3.44
C PRO A 153 -4.76 -22.09 -4.07
N GLY A 154 -3.71 -22.54 -3.40
CA GLY A 154 -2.80 -23.59 -3.88
C GLY A 154 -1.71 -23.11 -4.84
N LEU A 155 -1.72 -21.85 -5.28
CA LEU A 155 -0.65 -21.25 -6.10
C LEU A 155 0.23 -20.25 -5.32
N THR A 156 -0.12 -19.98 -4.07
CA THR A 156 0.64 -19.16 -3.12
C THR A 156 0.78 -19.92 -1.82
N ARG A 157 1.61 -19.44 -0.89
CA ARG A 157 1.70 -19.98 0.47
C ARG A 157 0.66 -19.40 1.43
N LEU A 158 -0.37 -18.70 0.95
CA LEU A 158 -1.44 -18.17 1.79
C LEU A 158 -2.32 -19.31 2.33
N ASP A 159 -2.59 -19.28 3.64
CA ASP A 159 -3.59 -20.14 4.26
C ASP A 159 -5.02 -19.67 3.93
N GLU A 160 -6.02 -20.52 4.10
CA GLU A 160 -7.45 -20.16 3.91
C GLU A 160 -7.85 -18.92 4.75
N GLY A 161 -7.34 -18.84 5.99
CA GLY A 161 -7.54 -17.69 6.86
C GLY A 161 -6.86 -16.40 6.39
N ASP A 162 -5.79 -16.51 5.59
CA ASP A 162 -5.07 -15.36 5.05
C ASP A 162 -5.84 -14.72 3.90
N TYR A 163 -6.46 -15.51 3.01
CA TYR A 163 -7.34 -14.98 1.96
C TYR A 163 -8.50 -14.16 2.51
N ALA A 164 -9.17 -14.69 3.54
CA ALA A 164 -10.27 -14.00 4.20
C ALA A 164 -9.80 -12.76 4.99
N PHE A 165 -8.55 -12.72 5.44
CA PHE A 165 -7.94 -11.56 6.06
C PHE A 165 -7.59 -10.49 5.03
N LEU A 166 -6.85 -10.85 3.98
CA LEU A 166 -6.44 -9.92 2.93
C LEU A 166 -7.65 -9.28 2.26
N THR A 167 -8.70 -10.04 1.97
CA THR A 167 -9.94 -9.49 1.41
C THR A 167 -10.59 -8.41 2.29
N ARG A 168 -10.34 -8.41 3.60
CA ARG A 168 -10.89 -7.40 4.55
C ARG A 168 -9.93 -6.26 4.84
N PHE A 169 -8.63 -6.50 4.84
CA PHE A 169 -7.61 -5.56 5.33
C PHE A 169 -6.70 -4.98 4.24
N LEU A 170 -6.74 -5.52 3.03
CA LEU A 170 -6.03 -4.99 1.86
C LEU A 170 -6.74 -3.73 1.36
N ASP A 171 -6.31 -2.58 1.86
CA ASP A 171 -6.76 -1.28 1.39
C ASP A 171 -5.91 -0.77 0.21
N VAL A 172 -6.28 0.39 -0.31
CA VAL A 172 -5.60 1.06 -1.42
C VAL A 172 -4.11 1.28 -1.15
N THR A 173 -3.72 1.64 0.08
CA THR A 173 -2.33 1.94 0.41
C THR A 173 -1.48 0.67 0.40
N LYS A 174 -2.04 -0.44 0.88
CA LYS A 174 -1.38 -1.75 0.87
C LYS A 174 -1.37 -2.38 -0.52
N ALA A 175 -2.43 -2.21 -1.31
CA ALA A 175 -2.52 -2.75 -2.67
C ALA A 175 -1.44 -2.20 -3.62
N ASN A 176 -0.75 -1.13 -3.25
CA ASN A 176 0.45 -0.68 -3.97
C ASN A 176 1.54 -1.78 -4.05
N LEU A 177 1.52 -2.78 -3.15
CA LEU A 177 2.41 -3.94 -3.19
C LEU A 177 2.37 -4.70 -4.52
N PHE A 178 1.24 -4.72 -5.23
CA PHE A 178 1.10 -5.46 -6.49
C PHE A 178 1.79 -4.79 -7.68
N PHE A 179 2.12 -3.50 -7.54
CA PHE A 179 2.66 -2.67 -8.62
C PHE A 179 4.11 -2.25 -8.38
N ALA A 180 4.66 -2.57 -7.21
CA ALA A 180 6.02 -2.20 -6.83
C ALA A 180 7.07 -3.10 -7.50
N ARG A 181 8.27 -2.56 -7.75
CA ARG A 181 9.43 -3.37 -8.20
C ARG A 181 9.98 -4.22 -7.05
N SER A 182 9.94 -3.65 -5.85
CA SER A 182 10.31 -4.29 -4.58
C SER A 182 9.38 -3.77 -3.48
N VAL A 183 9.16 -4.56 -2.44
CA VAL A 183 8.24 -4.23 -1.33
C VAL A 183 8.98 -4.29 -0.01
N ALA A 184 8.86 -3.24 0.81
CA ALA A 184 9.27 -3.26 2.21
C ALA A 184 8.02 -3.31 3.09
N ILE A 185 7.76 -4.45 3.72
CA ILE A 185 6.62 -4.67 4.62
C ILE A 185 7.08 -4.34 6.04
N VAL A 186 6.40 -3.40 6.69
CA VAL A 186 6.79 -2.87 8.00
C VAL A 186 5.65 -2.95 9.00
N GLU A 187 5.98 -3.09 10.29
CA GLU A 187 4.98 -3.27 11.34
C GLU A 187 4.22 -1.99 11.69
N GLY A 188 4.83 -0.80 11.59
CA GLY A 188 4.23 0.44 12.05
C GLY A 188 4.56 1.67 11.21
N ASP A 189 3.96 2.79 11.60
CA ASP A 189 4.14 4.09 10.93
C ASP A 189 5.56 4.63 11.13
N ALA A 190 6.21 4.29 12.25
CA ALA A 190 7.54 4.78 12.56
C ALA A 190 8.56 4.27 11.52
N GLU A 191 8.54 2.97 11.25
CA GLU A 191 9.32 2.31 10.21
C GLU A 191 8.96 2.88 8.83
N ALA A 192 7.66 3.05 8.55
CA ALA A 192 7.18 3.56 7.26
C ALA A 192 7.70 4.97 6.94
N ILE A 193 7.96 5.78 7.96
CA ILE A 193 8.48 7.14 7.84
C ILE A 193 10.02 7.16 7.84
N VAL A 194 10.65 6.44 8.76
CA VAL A 194 12.10 6.54 9.00
C VAL A 194 12.90 5.76 7.97
N LEU A 195 12.44 4.58 7.51
CA LEU A 195 13.21 3.77 6.57
C LEU A 195 13.46 4.46 5.23
N PRO A 196 12.47 5.09 4.55
CA PRO A 196 12.74 5.86 3.34
C PRO A 196 13.73 7.00 3.57
N ALA A 197 13.63 7.69 4.71
CA ALA A 197 14.51 8.80 5.05
C ALA A 197 15.96 8.34 5.32
N LEU A 198 16.14 7.22 6.02
CA LEU A 198 17.43 6.58 6.23
C LEU A 198 18.05 6.14 4.90
N ALA A 199 17.25 5.47 4.07
CA ALA A 199 17.68 4.98 2.77
C ALA A 199 18.13 6.15 1.87
N GLN A 200 17.40 7.27 1.89
CA GLN A 200 17.81 8.49 1.20
C GLN A 200 19.09 9.09 1.78
N ALA A 201 19.25 9.13 3.11
CA ALA A 201 20.44 9.68 3.77
C ALA A 201 21.72 8.91 3.42
N VAL A 202 21.63 7.59 3.20
CA VAL A 202 22.77 6.75 2.75
C VAL A 202 22.90 6.65 1.22
N GLY A 203 22.14 7.43 0.45
CA GLY A 203 22.24 7.47 -1.01
C GLY A 203 21.56 6.29 -1.74
N ARG A 204 20.65 5.57 -1.07
CA ARG A 204 19.86 4.46 -1.61
C ARG A 204 18.37 4.76 -1.56
N SER A 205 17.94 5.81 -2.27
CA SER A 205 16.55 6.26 -2.27
C SER A 205 15.58 5.12 -2.66
N PHE A 206 14.62 4.82 -1.78
CA PHE A 206 13.56 3.84 -2.06
C PHE A 206 12.79 4.17 -3.33
N ASN A 207 12.53 5.46 -3.59
CA ASN A 207 11.83 5.91 -4.78
C ASN A 207 12.62 5.60 -6.07
N GLU A 208 13.94 5.83 -6.06
CA GLU A 208 14.81 5.55 -7.23
C GLU A 208 14.94 4.05 -7.48
N CYS A 209 14.97 3.26 -6.40
CA CYS A 209 15.01 1.80 -6.45
C CYS A 209 13.65 1.15 -6.77
N GLY A 210 12.54 1.91 -6.73
CA GLY A 210 11.18 1.40 -6.93
C GLY A 210 10.68 0.53 -5.77
N VAL A 211 11.10 0.84 -4.54
CA VAL A 211 10.67 0.18 -3.31
C VAL A 211 9.40 0.83 -2.78
N SER A 212 8.31 0.07 -2.66
CA SER A 212 7.09 0.50 -1.97
C SER A 212 7.12 0.07 -0.52
N VAL A 213 6.89 1.01 0.41
CA VAL A 213 6.75 0.69 1.84
C VAL A 213 5.29 0.43 2.17
N VAL A 214 5.01 -0.70 2.81
CA VAL A 214 3.67 -1.19 3.14
C VAL A 214 3.59 -1.40 4.64
N ASN A 215 2.90 -0.48 5.33
CA ASN A 215 2.62 -0.61 6.76
C ASN A 215 1.42 -1.54 6.99
N VAL A 216 1.63 -2.61 7.77
CA VAL A 216 0.61 -3.62 8.07
C VAL A 216 -0.02 -3.49 9.46
N GLY A 217 0.41 -2.53 10.29
CA GLY A 217 -0.21 -2.25 11.59
C GLY A 217 -0.03 -3.36 12.63
N GLY A 218 1.15 -3.99 12.65
CA GLY A 218 1.59 -4.98 13.63
C GLY A 218 1.16 -6.42 13.36
N VAL A 219 -0.10 -6.66 12.98
CA VAL A 219 -0.59 -8.00 12.66
C VAL A 219 -0.71 -8.18 11.16
N GLY A 220 0.09 -9.10 10.61
CA GLY A 220 -0.09 -9.55 9.23
C GLY A 220 1.14 -9.49 8.35
N LEU A 221 2.32 -9.14 8.88
CA LEU A 221 3.56 -9.06 8.10
C LEU A 221 3.78 -10.30 7.22
N PHE A 222 3.62 -11.50 7.78
CA PHE A 222 3.68 -12.74 6.99
C PHE A 222 2.47 -12.99 6.09
N ARG A 223 1.28 -12.50 6.44
CA ARG A 223 0.08 -12.65 5.61
C ARG A 223 0.22 -11.89 4.30
N TYR A 224 0.81 -10.69 4.34
CA TYR A 224 1.10 -9.91 3.13
C TYR A 224 2.30 -10.46 2.38
N SER A 225 3.34 -10.93 3.07
CA SER A 225 4.55 -11.45 2.40
C SER A 225 4.31 -12.79 1.70
N ARG A 226 3.46 -13.66 2.27
CA ARG A 226 3.07 -14.96 1.68
C ARG A 226 2.36 -14.85 0.33
N ILE A 227 1.81 -13.68 -0.02
CA ILE A 227 1.28 -13.39 -1.37
C ILE A 227 2.35 -13.66 -2.44
N PHE A 228 3.61 -13.32 -2.13
CA PHE A 228 4.74 -13.42 -3.06
C PHE A 228 5.47 -14.76 -3.00
N GLN A 229 5.10 -15.64 -2.07
CA GLN A 229 5.73 -16.94 -1.87
C GLN A 229 4.94 -18.04 -2.55
N ARG A 230 5.66 -18.97 -3.18
CA ARG A 230 5.10 -20.15 -3.87
C ARG A 230 6.14 -21.22 -4.05
N ASP A 231 5.71 -22.43 -4.43
CA ASP A 231 6.62 -23.56 -4.63
C ASP A 231 7.14 -23.66 -6.07
N ASP A 232 6.40 -23.11 -7.04
CA ASP A 232 6.77 -23.08 -8.46
C ASP A 232 7.63 -21.84 -8.83
N GLU A 233 7.44 -21.28 -10.03
CA GLU A 233 8.13 -20.08 -10.53
C GLU A 233 7.89 -18.88 -9.61
N GLN A 234 8.95 -18.40 -8.95
CA GLN A 234 8.87 -17.29 -8.01
C GLN A 234 8.43 -15.99 -8.70
N ILE A 235 7.61 -15.20 -8.00
CA ILE A 235 7.27 -13.85 -8.46
C ILE A 235 8.54 -12.99 -8.36
N PRO A 236 9.01 -12.33 -9.45
CA PRO A 236 10.30 -11.64 -9.48
C PRO A 236 10.25 -10.25 -8.81
N VAL A 237 9.68 -10.20 -7.60
CA VAL A 237 9.54 -9.02 -6.75
C VAL A 237 10.27 -9.32 -5.44
N ALA A 238 11.25 -8.50 -5.08
CA ALA A 238 11.94 -8.63 -3.81
C ALA A 238 11.07 -8.09 -2.68
N VAL A 239 10.90 -8.86 -1.60
CA VAL A 239 10.09 -8.46 -0.44
C VAL A 239 10.95 -8.52 0.82
N ALA A 240 11.12 -7.37 1.47
CA ALA A 240 11.79 -7.23 2.75
C ALA A 240 10.74 -7.06 3.85
N CYS A 241 10.68 -8.01 4.78
CA CYS A 241 9.84 -7.94 5.96
C CYS A 241 10.66 -7.39 7.13
N ILE A 242 10.34 -6.20 7.61
CA ILE A 242 11.12 -5.51 8.66
C ILE A 242 10.33 -5.57 9.96
N ARG A 243 10.95 -6.13 11.00
CA ARG A 243 10.29 -6.36 12.27
C ARG A 243 11.20 -6.22 13.48
N ASP A 244 10.57 -6.00 14.63
CA ASP A 244 11.25 -5.94 15.91
C ASP A 244 11.69 -7.32 16.40
N ARG A 245 12.76 -7.31 17.22
CA ARG A 245 13.30 -8.52 17.84
C ARG A 245 12.56 -8.89 19.13
N ASP A 246 11.94 -7.90 19.76
CA ASP A 246 11.18 -8.01 21.02
C ASP A 246 11.99 -8.60 22.19
N LEU A 247 13.32 -8.44 22.16
CA LEU A 247 14.20 -8.74 23.29
C LEU A 247 14.69 -7.45 23.92
N VAL A 248 14.49 -7.27 25.22
CA VAL A 248 14.96 -6.06 25.89
C VAL A 248 16.47 -6.13 26.17
N PRO A 249 17.21 -5.03 26.02
CA PRO A 249 18.63 -4.97 26.37
C PRO A 249 18.86 -5.07 27.88
N ALA A 250 20.09 -5.42 28.28
CA ALA A 250 20.52 -5.34 29.67
C ALA A 250 20.37 -3.91 30.22
N GLY A 251 19.99 -3.78 31.50
CA GLY A 251 19.78 -2.46 32.13
C GLY A 251 18.37 -1.87 31.94
N THR A 252 17.50 -2.53 31.16
CA THR A 252 16.09 -2.11 31.02
C THR A 252 15.34 -2.26 32.35
N SER A 253 14.63 -1.20 32.78
CA SER A 253 13.82 -1.22 34.00
C SER A 253 12.64 -2.21 33.92
N GLU A 254 12.16 -2.71 35.07
CA GLU A 254 11.01 -3.63 35.11
C GLU A 254 9.75 -3.03 34.46
N GLU A 255 9.52 -1.73 34.67
CA GLU A 255 8.39 -1.00 34.08
C GLU A 255 8.44 -0.97 32.54
N MET A 256 9.63 -0.73 31.96
CA MET A 256 9.82 -0.71 30.51
C MET A 256 9.73 -2.11 29.90
N ARG A 257 10.27 -3.10 30.62
CA ARG A 257 10.36 -4.49 30.19
C ARG A 257 8.98 -5.14 30.03
N LYS A 258 8.03 -4.84 30.93
CA LYS A 258 6.69 -5.47 30.93
C LYS A 258 6.80 -7.00 30.87
N LYS A 259 6.31 -7.63 29.80
CA LYS A 259 6.31 -9.09 29.59
C LYS A 259 7.45 -9.60 28.69
N LEU A 260 8.33 -8.72 28.21
CA LEU A 260 9.39 -9.08 27.28
C LEU A 260 10.56 -9.77 27.98
N LYS A 261 11.23 -10.66 27.27
CA LYS A 261 12.44 -11.34 27.75
C LYS A 261 13.65 -10.42 27.61
N CYS A 262 14.58 -10.52 28.55
CA CYS A 262 15.84 -9.79 28.49
C CYS A 262 16.90 -10.62 27.78
N SER A 263 17.65 -10.00 26.87
CA SER A 263 18.73 -10.68 26.14
C SER A 263 19.84 -11.18 27.07
N ALA A 264 20.09 -10.50 28.19
CA ALA A 264 21.09 -10.90 29.19
C ALA A 264 20.72 -12.16 29.98
N GLU A 265 19.46 -12.58 29.96
CA GLU A 265 18.98 -13.82 30.62
C GLU A 265 19.04 -15.03 29.68
N MET A 266 19.44 -14.83 28.43
CA MET A 266 19.47 -15.84 27.39
C MET A 266 20.91 -16.16 27.00
N THR A 267 21.15 -17.44 26.70
CA THR A 267 22.41 -17.86 26.07
C THR A 267 22.47 -17.38 24.62
N ALA A 268 23.68 -17.28 24.06
CA ALA A 268 23.88 -16.93 22.65
C ALA A 268 23.08 -17.85 21.71
N GLN A 269 23.01 -19.15 22.02
CA GLN A 269 22.23 -20.10 21.23
C GLN A 269 20.73 -19.81 21.26
N GLN A 270 20.16 -19.53 22.44
CA GLN A 270 18.73 -19.18 22.55
C GLN A 270 18.39 -17.89 21.80
N ILE A 271 19.33 -16.95 21.77
CA ILE A 271 19.25 -15.71 20.98
C ILE A 271 19.21 -16.03 19.48
N THR A 272 20.09 -16.91 19.01
CA THR A 272 20.13 -17.35 17.60
C THR A 272 18.87 -18.12 17.23
N ASP A 273 18.41 -19.04 18.07
CA ASP A 273 17.20 -19.82 17.85
C ASP A 273 15.94 -18.92 17.80
N HIS A 274 15.90 -17.88 18.65
CA HIS A 274 14.82 -16.88 18.63
C HIS A 274 14.80 -16.11 17.31
N VAL A 275 15.96 -15.63 16.83
CA VAL A 275 16.03 -14.92 15.54
C VAL A 275 15.68 -15.87 14.39
N ALA A 276 16.17 -17.11 14.41
CA ALA A 276 15.85 -18.11 13.40
C ALA A 276 14.34 -18.42 13.37
N ALA A 277 13.65 -18.41 14.52
CA ALA A 277 12.20 -18.55 14.57
C ALA A 277 11.47 -17.36 13.96
N LEU A 278 12.00 -16.13 14.10
CA LEU A 278 11.41 -14.93 13.49
C LEU A 278 11.58 -14.90 11.97
N THR A 279 12.61 -15.56 11.43
CA THR A 279 12.91 -15.66 9.99
C THR A 279 12.50 -17.01 9.38
N ALA A 280 11.80 -17.87 10.12
CA ALA A 280 11.51 -19.25 9.71
C ALA A 280 10.61 -19.33 8.46
N GLU A 281 9.81 -18.30 8.22
CA GLU A 281 8.87 -18.21 7.10
C GLU A 281 9.52 -17.65 5.81
N ASP A 282 10.81 -17.34 5.82
CA ASP A 282 11.51 -16.81 4.65
C ASP A 282 11.55 -17.84 3.52
N SER A 283 11.21 -17.41 2.30
CA SER A 283 11.27 -18.26 1.12
C SER A 283 11.26 -17.44 -0.17
N GLY A 284 11.91 -17.97 -1.20
CA GLY A 284 12.00 -17.34 -2.51
C GLY A 284 12.64 -15.95 -2.43
N HIS A 285 11.92 -14.93 -2.88
CA HIS A 285 12.34 -13.53 -2.85
C HIS A 285 11.86 -12.76 -1.61
N VAL A 286 11.24 -13.45 -0.65
CA VAL A 286 10.81 -12.87 0.63
C VAL A 286 11.85 -13.15 1.69
N ARG A 287 12.35 -12.08 2.33
CA ARG A 287 13.33 -12.14 3.42
C ARG A 287 12.89 -11.29 4.61
N THR A 288 13.16 -11.77 5.82
CA THR A 288 12.86 -11.08 7.06
C THR A 288 14.13 -10.47 7.66
N PHE A 289 14.08 -9.18 7.92
CA PHE A 289 15.12 -8.40 8.58
C PHE A 289 14.63 -8.03 9.98
N VAL A 290 15.33 -8.54 10.98
CA VAL A 290 14.99 -8.36 12.39
C VAL A 290 15.92 -7.31 12.99
N SER A 291 15.37 -6.41 13.81
CA SER A 291 16.15 -5.48 14.64
C SER A 291 17.28 -6.21 15.40
N ASP A 292 18.43 -5.57 15.55
CA ASP A 292 19.62 -6.16 16.18
C ASP A 292 19.40 -6.42 17.67
N HIS A 293 18.74 -5.52 18.38
CA HIS A 293 18.58 -5.61 19.83
C HIS A 293 17.12 -5.69 20.25
N TRP A 294 16.35 -4.61 20.08
CA TRP A 294 15.01 -4.52 20.63
C TRP A 294 13.97 -4.09 19.59
N THR A 295 14.05 -2.85 19.17
CA THR A 295 13.05 -2.15 18.36
C THR A 295 13.74 -1.02 17.59
N LEU A 296 13.16 -0.60 16.45
CA LEU A 296 13.79 0.36 15.55
C LEU A 296 14.37 1.59 16.27
N GLU A 297 13.61 2.22 17.17
CA GLU A 297 14.06 3.48 17.78
C GLU A 297 15.24 3.30 18.73
N TYR A 298 15.25 2.21 19.50
CA TYR A 298 16.38 1.87 20.37
C TYR A 298 17.61 1.52 19.54
N ASP A 299 17.44 0.68 18.53
CA ASP A 299 18.55 0.18 17.70
C ASP A 299 19.22 1.33 16.93
N LEU A 300 18.43 2.30 16.43
CA LEU A 300 18.99 3.52 15.86
C LEU A 300 19.78 4.31 16.91
N ALA A 301 19.22 4.57 18.08
CA ALA A 301 19.93 5.31 19.12
C ALA A 301 21.21 4.61 19.60
N ALA A 302 21.22 3.27 19.60
CA ALA A 302 22.37 2.45 20.02
C ALA A 302 23.44 2.28 18.93
N ALA A 303 23.14 2.60 17.66
CA ALA A 303 24.06 2.37 16.54
C ALA A 303 25.31 3.27 16.59
N SER A 304 25.13 4.54 16.92
CA SER A 304 26.22 5.51 17.02
C SER A 304 25.82 6.69 17.88
N TRP A 305 26.79 7.42 18.40
CA TRP A 305 26.48 8.63 19.12
C TRP A 305 25.88 9.75 18.24
N THR A 306 26.12 9.73 16.93
CA THR A 306 25.46 10.62 15.96
C THR A 306 23.97 10.33 15.94
N MET A 307 23.61 9.05 15.84
CA MET A 307 22.23 8.62 15.80
C MET A 307 21.54 8.74 17.18
N ALA A 308 22.26 8.54 18.28
CA ALA A 308 21.78 8.83 19.63
C ALA A 308 21.36 10.31 19.76
N THR A 309 22.18 11.25 19.29
CA THR A 309 21.83 12.68 19.29
C THR A 309 20.58 12.94 18.47
N LEU A 310 20.52 12.41 17.25
CA LEU A 310 19.38 12.59 16.34
C LEU A 310 18.08 12.05 16.95
N MET A 311 18.13 10.82 17.48
CA MET A 311 16.98 10.18 18.11
C MET A 311 16.57 10.90 19.39
N HIS A 312 17.51 11.39 20.19
CA HIS A 312 17.18 12.16 21.39
C HIS A 312 16.45 13.47 21.06
N GLN A 313 16.92 14.19 20.05
CA GLN A 313 16.25 15.40 19.52
C GLN A 313 14.82 15.08 19.06
N ALA A 314 14.67 14.00 18.28
CA ALA A 314 13.40 13.55 17.76
C ALA A 314 12.42 13.15 18.88
N VAL A 315 12.86 12.37 19.86
CA VAL A 315 12.05 11.90 20.99
C VAL A 315 11.63 13.06 21.89
N ARG A 316 12.55 13.95 22.26
CA ARG A 316 12.22 15.12 23.09
C ARG A 316 11.19 16.02 22.41
N THR A 317 11.31 16.19 21.10
CA THR A 317 10.33 16.92 20.32
C THR A 317 8.98 16.21 20.27
N ALA A 318 8.97 14.88 20.11
CA ALA A 318 7.73 14.10 20.13
C ALA A 318 7.00 14.16 21.47
N VAL A 319 7.74 14.15 22.59
CA VAL A 319 7.19 14.35 23.94
C VAL A 319 6.58 15.75 24.06
N ALA A 320 7.29 16.79 23.60
CA ALA A 320 6.78 18.16 23.62
C ALA A 320 5.56 18.37 22.73
N SER A 321 5.41 17.57 21.67
CA SER A 321 4.34 17.65 20.67
C SER A 321 3.09 16.82 21.03
N LYS A 322 3.08 16.14 22.19
CA LYS A 322 1.99 15.23 22.56
C LYS A 322 0.62 15.91 22.66
N THR A 323 0.58 17.17 23.10
CA THR A 323 -0.67 17.93 23.29
C THR A 323 -0.81 19.12 22.37
N THR A 324 0.29 19.79 22.01
CA THR A 324 0.26 20.97 21.14
C THR A 324 1.52 20.98 20.28
N TRP A 325 1.35 21.29 19.00
CA TRP A 325 2.47 21.38 18.08
C TRP A 325 3.42 22.52 18.50
N PRO A 326 4.72 22.27 18.75
CA PRO A 326 5.66 23.29 19.21
C PRO A 326 5.93 24.38 18.16
N THR A 327 6.28 25.59 18.63
CA THR A 327 6.79 26.67 17.76
C THR A 327 8.22 26.37 17.30
N ALA A 328 8.65 26.98 16.19
CA ALA A 328 10.01 26.80 15.65
C ALA A 328 11.12 27.15 16.66
N GLU A 329 10.93 28.20 17.46
CA GLU A 329 11.87 28.58 18.54
C GLU A 329 11.99 27.47 19.60
N LYS A 330 10.84 26.95 20.06
CA LYS A 330 10.80 25.86 21.03
C LYS A 330 11.44 24.57 20.50
N LEU A 331 11.28 24.29 19.20
CA LEU A 331 11.97 23.17 18.55
C LEU A 331 13.49 23.37 18.58
N ALA A 332 13.99 24.55 18.23
CA ALA A 332 15.42 24.84 18.24
C ALA A 332 16.03 24.74 19.65
N ASP A 333 15.30 25.17 20.68
CA ASP A 333 15.74 25.05 22.06
C ASP A 333 15.75 23.60 22.56
N LEU A 334 14.76 22.79 22.18
CA LEU A 334 14.76 21.35 22.45
C LEU A 334 15.91 20.64 21.74
N ASP A 335 16.15 20.99 20.47
CA ASP A 335 17.23 20.43 19.67
C ASP A 335 18.61 20.73 20.30
N ARG A 336 18.82 21.97 20.78
CA ARG A 336 20.05 22.37 21.49
C ARG A 336 20.20 21.67 22.84
N ALA A 337 19.11 21.60 23.62
CA ALA A 337 19.13 20.97 24.93
C ALA A 337 19.41 19.46 24.84
N ALA A 338 18.89 18.78 23.81
CA ALA A 338 19.16 17.38 23.55
C ALA A 338 20.64 17.14 23.21
N GLN A 339 21.24 17.99 22.37
CA GLN A 339 22.67 17.90 22.02
C GLN A 339 23.58 18.03 23.24
N GLU A 340 23.32 19.02 24.10
CA GLU A 340 24.10 19.22 25.33
C GLU A 340 23.96 18.06 26.33
N GLU A 341 22.79 17.44 26.39
CA GLU A 341 22.55 16.28 27.25
C GLU A 341 23.34 15.05 26.78
N VAL A 342 23.31 14.75 25.47
CA VAL A 342 24.12 13.66 24.90
C VAL A 342 25.61 13.93 25.07
N LYS A 343 26.05 15.19 24.90
CA LYS A 343 27.43 15.58 25.15
C LYS A 343 27.85 15.31 26.60
N LYS A 344 27.00 15.65 27.57
CA LYS A 344 27.26 15.35 29.00
C LYS A 344 27.33 13.85 29.26
N TRP A 345 26.49 13.04 28.62
CA TRP A 345 26.57 11.58 28.72
C TRP A 345 27.91 11.04 28.20
N ARG A 346 28.39 11.55 27.06
CA ARG A 346 29.71 11.20 26.52
C ARG A 346 30.84 11.60 27.47
N GLU A 347 30.82 12.83 27.99
CA GLU A 347 31.85 13.34 28.91
C GLU A 347 31.85 12.59 30.26
N SER A 348 30.69 12.08 30.67
CA SER A 348 30.53 11.30 31.91
C SER A 348 30.78 9.80 31.70
N ASN A 349 31.22 9.37 30.53
CA ASN A 349 31.44 7.95 30.15
C ASN A 349 30.21 7.06 30.39
N VAL A 350 29.00 7.57 30.13
CA VAL A 350 27.79 6.75 30.10
C VAL A 350 27.87 5.80 28.90
N PRO A 351 27.65 4.48 29.06
CA PRO A 351 27.60 3.55 27.95
C PRO A 351 26.53 3.95 26.92
N LEU A 352 26.82 3.79 25.63
CA LEU A 352 25.91 4.17 24.55
C LEU A 352 24.59 3.42 24.64
N GLU A 353 24.65 2.14 25.02
CA GLU A 353 23.49 1.26 25.20
C GLU A 353 22.57 1.78 26.31
N GLN A 354 23.14 2.34 27.38
CA GLN A 354 22.39 2.95 28.47
C GLN A 354 21.76 4.28 28.04
N ALA A 355 22.52 5.12 27.33
CA ALA A 355 21.98 6.36 26.77
C ALA A 355 20.82 6.08 25.79
N ALA A 356 20.93 5.03 24.97
CA ALA A 356 19.86 4.61 24.07
C ALA A 356 18.60 4.14 24.82
N LEU A 357 18.74 3.47 25.97
CA LEU A 357 17.60 3.13 26.83
C LEU A 357 16.91 4.39 27.35
N ASP A 358 17.68 5.36 27.83
CA ASP A 358 17.17 6.63 28.36
C ASP A 358 16.47 7.47 27.27
N ILE A 359 16.99 7.42 26.02
CA ILE A 359 16.37 8.05 24.85
C ILE A 359 15.05 7.37 24.48
N TYR A 360 14.99 6.04 24.53
CA TYR A 360 13.81 5.28 24.10
C TYR A 360 12.69 5.25 25.15
N GLU A 361 13.03 5.35 26.44
CA GLU A 361 12.10 5.26 27.56
C GLU A 361 10.83 6.12 27.39
N PRO A 362 10.89 7.40 26.98
CA PRO A 362 9.69 8.24 26.89
C PRO A 362 8.69 7.72 25.84
N LEU A 363 9.18 7.10 24.76
CA LEU A 363 8.32 6.46 23.76
C LEU A 363 7.69 5.19 24.32
N ARG A 364 8.49 4.34 24.99
CA ARG A 364 8.02 3.08 25.58
C ARG A 364 6.96 3.29 26.67
N MET A 365 7.09 4.35 27.45
CA MET A 365 6.17 4.73 28.53
C MET A 365 4.99 5.57 28.04
N GLY A 366 4.85 5.79 26.73
CA GLY A 366 3.73 6.53 26.14
C GLY A 366 3.73 8.02 26.45
N ARG A 367 4.89 8.58 26.83
CA ARG A 367 5.09 10.04 27.03
C ARG A 367 5.31 10.77 25.71
N GLY A 368 5.74 10.08 24.67
CA GLY A 368 5.82 10.58 23.29
C GLY A 368 5.18 9.60 22.29
N SER A 369 4.84 10.09 21.10
CA SER A 369 4.30 9.28 20.01
C SER A 369 5.42 8.79 19.08
N LYS A 370 5.50 7.48 18.84
CA LYS A 370 6.46 6.85 17.92
C LYS A 370 6.39 7.46 16.50
N PRO A 371 5.21 7.59 15.85
CA PRO A 371 5.10 8.27 14.55
C PRO A 371 5.60 9.72 14.54
N ILE A 372 5.38 10.49 15.62
CA ILE A 372 5.85 11.88 15.69
C ILE A 372 7.37 11.92 15.83
N ALA A 373 7.95 11.05 16.67
CA ALA A 373 9.41 10.92 16.77
C ALA A 373 10.01 10.53 15.42
N ALA A 374 9.42 9.57 14.71
CA ALA A 374 9.81 9.17 13.37
C ALA A 374 9.81 10.32 12.36
N HIS A 375 8.77 11.18 12.36
CA HIS A 375 8.75 12.38 11.50
C HIS A 375 9.89 13.35 11.80
N HIS A 376 10.18 13.60 13.08
CA HIS A 376 11.29 14.48 13.45
C HIS A 376 12.65 13.86 13.14
N ALA A 377 12.82 12.55 13.33
CA ALA A 377 14.01 11.82 12.92
C ALA A 377 14.22 11.91 11.40
N ALA A 378 13.18 11.67 10.60
CA ALA A 378 13.23 11.81 9.15
C ALA A 378 13.61 13.22 8.69
N ARG A 379 13.13 14.27 9.37
CA ARG A 379 13.55 15.66 9.11
C ARG A 379 15.05 15.86 9.39
N LEU A 380 15.54 15.36 10.53
CA LEU A 380 16.94 15.53 10.94
C LEU A 380 17.91 14.75 10.04
N LEU A 381 17.49 13.60 9.51
CA LEU A 381 18.26 12.78 8.57
C LEU A 381 18.55 13.50 7.24
N GLN A 382 17.73 14.49 6.85
CA GLN A 382 17.97 15.29 5.63
C GLN A 382 19.19 16.21 5.77
N THR A 383 19.55 16.59 7.00
CA THR A 383 20.62 17.56 7.28
C THR A 383 21.82 16.96 7.99
N THR A 384 21.68 15.75 8.52
CA THR A 384 22.74 15.07 9.26
C THR A 384 23.44 14.10 8.31
N PRO A 385 24.77 14.24 8.08
CA PRO A 385 25.49 13.26 7.29
C PRO A 385 25.51 11.94 8.08
N VAL A 386 24.91 10.90 7.51
CA VAL A 386 24.91 9.54 8.07
C VAL A 386 25.63 8.64 7.09
N THR A 387 26.63 7.92 7.57
CA THR A 387 27.36 6.92 6.78
C THR A 387 26.69 5.54 6.88
N GLU A 388 26.91 4.64 5.91
CA GLU A 388 26.41 3.25 5.98
C GLU A 388 26.88 2.55 7.28
N ASP A 389 28.02 2.96 7.84
CA ASP A 389 28.56 2.40 9.09
C ASP A 389 27.81 2.82 10.36
N GLU A 390 27.04 3.91 10.30
CA GLU A 390 26.27 4.44 11.42
C GLU A 390 24.81 3.94 11.43
N VAL A 391 24.43 3.15 10.42
CA VAL A 391 23.13 2.48 10.33
C VAL A 391 23.28 1.03 10.83
N PRO A 392 22.33 0.51 11.64
CA PRO A 392 22.32 -0.87 12.07
C PRO A 392 22.52 -1.83 10.88
N PRO A 393 23.32 -2.91 11.01
CA PRO A 393 23.56 -3.88 9.93
C PRO A 393 22.29 -4.41 9.24
N ALA A 394 21.18 -4.57 9.96
CA ALA A 394 19.88 -4.93 9.37
C ALA A 394 19.38 -3.93 8.28
N GLY A 395 19.84 -2.67 8.32
CA GLY A 395 19.57 -1.64 7.31
C GLY A 395 20.59 -1.58 6.16
N ARG A 396 21.67 -2.37 6.20
CA ARG A 396 22.72 -2.37 5.15
C ARG A 396 22.47 -3.39 4.04
N THR A 397 21.63 -4.40 4.30
CA THR A 397 21.40 -5.55 3.41
C THR A 397 20.01 -5.61 2.77
N ALA A 398 19.18 -4.57 2.97
CA ALA A 398 17.83 -4.48 2.41
C ALA A 398 17.82 -3.96 0.96
#